data_AF-A0A9X4C7F1-F1
#
_entry.id   AF-A0A9X4C7F1-F1
#
_cell.length_a   1.000
_cell.length_b   1.000
_cell.length_c   1.000
_cell.angle_alpha   90.00
_cell.angle_beta   90.00
_cell.angle_gamma   90.00
#
_symmetry.space_group_name_H-M   'P 1'
#
loop_
_entity.id
_entity.type
_entity.pdbx_description
1 polymer ?
#
loop_
_entity_poly.entity_id
_entity_poly.type
_entity_poly.pdbx_seq_one_letter_code
_entity_poly.pdbx_strand_id
1 'polypeptide(L)'
;MKFRVLSVAIDTTTVPLSLVPPFSLEAPREEVIDTLSNEGFTQCQTVRDVEVTYERFWNFLNGEDAVHDPKQKVKVLLVERLPHE
;
A
#
# COMPACT_ATOMS: atom_id res chain seq x y z
N MET A 1 5.72 3.56 -16.72
CA MET A 1 4.55 2.65 -16.75
C MET A 1 3.60 3.07 -15.65
N LYS A 2 2.30 3.04 -15.91
CA LYS A 2 1.29 3.42 -14.91
C LYS A 2 0.64 2.20 -14.31
N PHE A 3 0.44 2.22 -12.99
CA PHE A 3 -0.27 1.19 -12.24
C PHE A 3 -1.33 1.84 -11.38
N ARG A 4 -2.52 1.25 -11.34
CA ARG A 4 -3.55 1.57 -10.36
C ARG A 4 -3.35 0.66 -9.15
N VAL A 5 -3.34 1.25 -7.95
CA VAL A 5 -3.17 0.56 -6.68
C VAL A 5 -4.39 0.83 -5.82
N LEU A 6 -5.04 -0.23 -5.34
CA LEU A 6 -6.05 -0.16 -4.29
C LEU A 6 -5.42 -0.68 -2.99
N SER A 7 -5.48 0.08 -1.91
CA SER A 7 -4.91 -0.29 -0.62
C SER A 7 -5.87 -0.01 0.53
N VAL A 8 -5.61 -0.65 1.67
CA VAL A 8 -6.35 -0.43 2.92
C VAL A 8 -5.38 -0.33 4.09
N ALA A 9 -5.71 0.52 5.05
CA ALA A 9 -5.08 0.55 6.35
C ALA A 9 -5.80 -0.42 7.30
N ILE A 10 -5.05 -1.39 7.83
CA ILE A 10 -5.54 -2.39 8.77
C ILE A 10 -5.05 -2.01 10.16
N ASP A 11 -5.99 -1.79 11.09
CA ASP A 11 -5.68 -1.70 12.51
C ASP A 11 -5.18 -3.07 13.00
N THR A 12 -3.98 -3.08 13.60
CA THR A 12 -3.28 -4.28 14.10
C THR A 12 -3.25 -4.34 15.62
N THR A 13 -3.93 -3.44 16.31
CA THR A 13 -4.10 -3.55 17.76
C THR A 13 -4.77 -4.87 18.11
N THR A 14 -4.43 -5.42 19.28
CA THR A 14 -4.75 -6.78 19.74
C THR A 14 -6.25 -7.09 19.90
N VAL A 15 -7.13 -6.23 19.40
CA VAL A 15 -8.56 -6.54 19.30
C VAL A 15 -8.68 -7.63 18.23
N PRO A 16 -9.21 -8.83 18.57
CA PRO A 16 -9.52 -9.84 17.58
C PRO A 16 -10.25 -9.20 16.40
N LEU A 17 -9.88 -9.51 15.16
CA LEU A 17 -10.58 -8.98 13.97
C LEU A 17 -12.08 -9.29 13.98
N SER A 18 -12.52 -10.30 14.76
CA SER A 18 -13.92 -10.62 15.03
C SER A 18 -14.65 -9.61 15.93
N LEU A 19 -13.92 -8.79 16.69
CA LEU A 19 -14.41 -7.74 17.57
C LEU A 19 -14.18 -6.33 16.99
N VAL A 20 -13.41 -6.23 15.91
CA VAL A 20 -13.29 -5.02 15.10
C VAL A 20 -14.59 -4.89 14.28
N PRO A 21 -15.40 -3.83 14.47
CA PRO A 21 -16.57 -3.61 13.65
C PRO A 21 -16.18 -3.66 12.16
N PRO A 22 -17.01 -4.20 11.26
CA PRO A 22 -16.69 -4.26 9.83
C PRO A 22 -16.44 -2.88 9.18
N PHE A 23 -16.72 -1.80 9.91
CA PHE A 23 -16.53 -0.41 9.53
C PHE A 23 -15.25 0.24 10.10
N SER A 24 -14.42 -0.49 10.84
CA SER A 24 -13.14 0.01 11.38
C SER A 24 -11.96 -0.19 10.43
N LEU A 25 -12.18 -0.77 9.25
CA LEU A 25 -11.24 -0.62 8.13
C LEU A 25 -11.43 0.78 7.56
N GLU A 26 -10.35 1.56 7.49
CA GLU A 26 -10.39 2.80 6.73
C GLU A 26 -10.83 2.50 5.30
N ALA A 27 -11.61 3.40 4.70
CA ALA A 27 -12.09 3.22 3.34
C ALA A 27 -10.90 2.93 2.40
N PRO A 28 -11.02 1.95 1.48
CA PRO A 28 -9.95 1.65 0.55
C PRO A 28 -9.49 2.89 -0.20
N ARG A 29 -8.17 3.09 -0.25
CA ARG A 29 -7.52 4.19 -0.96
C ARG A 29 -7.12 3.73 -2.34
N GLU A 30 -7.41 4.55 -3.33
CA GLU A 30 -7.02 4.31 -4.72
C GLU A 30 -5.99 5.35 -5.17
N GLU A 31 -4.93 4.90 -5.82
CA GLU A 31 -3.87 5.74 -6.38
C GLU A 31 -3.41 5.25 -7.75
N VAL A 32 -2.93 6.18 -8.58
CA VAL A 32 -2.22 5.87 -9.82
C VAL A 32 -0.74 6.18 -9.64
N ILE A 33 0.10 5.16 -9.74
CA ILE A 33 1.55 5.25 -9.65
C ILE A 33 2.12 5.26 -11.06
N ASP A 34 2.76 6.36 -11.45
CA ASP A 34 3.59 6.42 -12.65
C ASP A 34 5.05 6.17 -12.27
N THR A 35 5.55 4.99 -12.63
CA THR A 35 6.93 4.57 -12.37
C THR A 35 7.98 5.43 -13.09
N LEU A 36 7.60 6.27 -14.07
CA LEU A 36 8.55 7.16 -14.73
C LEU A 36 8.76 8.49 -13.99
N SER A 37 7.74 8.96 -13.27
CA SER A 37 7.78 10.25 -12.56
C SER A 37 7.90 10.10 -11.05
N ASN A 38 7.56 8.94 -10.49
CA ASN A 38 7.67 8.67 -9.07
C ASN A 38 9.00 7.98 -8.75
N GLU A 39 9.95 8.73 -8.20
CA GLU A 39 11.32 8.27 -7.90
C GLU A 39 11.34 6.99 -7.07
N GLY A 40 10.41 6.83 -6.11
CA GLY A 40 10.31 5.66 -5.24
C GLY A 40 9.90 4.37 -5.97
N PHE A 41 9.38 4.47 -7.19
CA PHE A 41 8.87 3.34 -7.98
C PHE A 41 9.59 3.17 -9.32
N THR A 42 10.69 3.89 -9.55
CA THR A 42 11.45 3.86 -10.82
C THR A 42 11.97 2.48 -11.21
N GLN A 43 12.25 1.63 -10.22
CA GLN A 43 12.71 0.26 -10.44
C GLN A 43 11.57 -0.76 -10.61
N CYS A 44 10.32 -0.37 -10.39
CA CYS A 44 9.20 -1.29 -10.47
C CYS A 44 8.85 -1.61 -11.94
N GLN A 45 8.94 -2.90 -12.31
CA GLN A 45 8.63 -3.37 -13.66
C GLN A 45 7.37 -4.24 -13.71
N THR A 46 7.01 -4.82 -12.58
CA THR A 46 5.91 -5.76 -12.45
C THR A 46 4.88 -5.29 -11.43
N VAL A 47 3.68 -5.86 -11.51
CA VAL A 47 2.61 -5.72 -10.51
C VAL A 47 3.14 -6.04 -9.10
N ARG A 48 3.98 -7.09 -8.98
CA ARG A 48 4.58 -7.50 -7.72
C ARG A 48 5.55 -6.47 -7.15
N ASP A 49 6.37 -5.86 -8.00
CA ASP A 49 7.33 -4.83 -7.56
C ASP A 49 6.59 -3.63 -6.98
N VAL A 50 5.51 -3.20 -7.64
CA VAL A 50 4.68 -2.08 -7.18
C VAL A 50 4.01 -2.42 -5.86
N GLU A 51 3.42 -3.61 -5.72
CA GLU A 51 2.79 -4.06 -4.47
C GLU A 51 3.77 -4.00 -3.30
N VAL A 52 4.93 -4.64 -3.43
CA VAL A 52 5.95 -4.69 -2.37
C VAL A 52 6.48 -3.30 -2.05
N THR A 53 6.77 -2.49 -3.07
CA THR A 53 7.31 -1.14 -2.90
C THR A 53 6.31 -0.21 -2.22
N TYR A 54 5.04 -0.30 -2.61
CA TYR A 54 3.96 0.49 -2.03
C TYR A 54 3.75 0.15 -0.56
N GLU A 55 3.64 -1.14 -0.21
CA GLU A 55 3.49 -1.55 1.18
C GLU A 55 4.71 -1.18 2.01
N ARG A 56 5.93 -1.35 1.47
CA ARG A 56 7.16 -0.95 2.14
C ARG A 56 7.18 0.55 2.42
N PHE A 57 6.86 1.37 1.42
CA PHE A 57 6.86 2.83 1.53
C PHE A 57 5.96 3.30 2.68
N TRP A 58 4.72 2.81 2.75
CA TRP A 58 3.78 3.23 3.78
C TRP A 58 4.08 2.65 5.16
N ASN A 59 4.49 1.38 5.23
CA ASN A 59 4.74 0.72 6.51
C ASN A 59 6.06 1.14 7.17
N PHE A 60 7.02 1.66 6.39
CA PHE A 60 8.39 1.99 6.82
C PHE A 60 8.84 3.38 6.36
N LEU A 61 7.91 4.34 6.31
CA LEU A 61 8.14 5.71 5.82
C LEU A 61 9.34 6.40 6.51
N ASN A 62 9.61 6.05 7.77
CA ASN A 62 10.65 6.67 8.60
C ASN A 62 12.00 5.93 8.56
N GLY A 63 12.13 4.82 7.81
CA GLY A 63 13.36 4.02 7.70
C GLY A 63 13.10 2.52 7.72
N GLU A 64 14.06 1.72 7.24
CA GLU A 64 13.90 0.26 7.05
C GLU A 64 13.60 -0.51 8.35
N ASP A 65 14.19 -0.07 9.47
CA ASP A 65 13.99 -0.68 10.79
C ASP A 65 12.97 0.10 11.66
N ALA A 66 12.24 1.05 11.06
CA ALA A 66 11.29 1.92 11.77
C ALA A 66 9.88 1.77 11.17
N VAL A 67 9.05 0.97 11.84
CA VAL A 67 7.62 0.91 11.50
C VAL A 67 7.00 2.29 11.67
N HIS A 68 6.33 2.78 10.62
CA HIS A 68 5.73 4.11 10.61
C HIS A 68 4.67 4.29 11.71
N ASP A 69 3.71 3.36 11.77
CA ASP A 69 2.73 3.24 12.85
C ASP A 69 2.66 1.79 13.34
N PRO A 70 3.03 1.48 14.59
CA PRO A 70 2.98 0.11 15.12
C PRO A 70 1.56 -0.43 15.32
N LYS A 71 0.52 0.41 15.25
CA LYS A 71 -0.88 0.02 15.38
C LYS A 71 -1.57 -0.16 14.03
N GLN A 72 -0.91 0.16 12.92
CA GLN A 72 -1.51 0.09 11.60
C GLN A 72 -0.57 -0.57 10.59
N LYS A 73 -1.14 -1.33 9.66
CA LYS A 73 -0.42 -1.81 8.48
C LYS A 73 -1.19 -1.48 7.22
N VAL A 74 -0.50 -0.90 6.25
CA VAL A 74 -1.03 -0.74 4.90
C VAL A 74 -0.86 -2.06 4.15
N LYS A 75 -1.97 -2.52 3.58
CA LYS A 75 -2.01 -3.69 2.71
C LYS A 75 -2.60 -3.30 1.36
N VAL A 76 -1.98 -3.75 0.29
CA VAL A 76 -2.47 -3.60 -1.07
C VAL A 76 -3.46 -4.72 -1.37
N LEU A 77 -4.60 -4.34 -1.92
CA LEU A 77 -5.71 -5.22 -2.30
C LEU A 77 -5.70 -5.55 -3.79
N LEU A 78 -5.24 -4.60 -4.62
CA LEU A 78 -5.15 -4.74 -6.07
C LEU A 78 -4.02 -3.90 -6.61
N VAL A 79 -3.29 -4.46 -7.57
CA VAL A 79 -2.42 -3.70 -8.48
C VAL A 79 -2.79 -4.06 -9.91
N GLU A 80 -3.10 -3.05 -10.72
CA GLU A 80 -3.49 -3.22 -12.11
C GLU A 80 -2.58 -2.36 -13.00
N ARG A 81 -2.01 -2.95 -14.04
CA ARG A 81 -1.23 -2.19 -15.03
C ARG A 81 -2.20 -1.44 -15.94
N LEU A 82 -2.03 -0.13 -16.04
CA LEU A 82 -2.86 0.70 -16.90
C LEU A 82 -2.29 0.74 -18.33
N PRO A 83 -3.14 0.91 -19.35
CA PRO A 83 -2.69 1.16 -20.71
C PRO A 83 -1.80 2.42 -20.77
N HIS A 84 -0.81 2.40 -21.65
CA HIS A 84 -0.10 3.62 -22.04
C HIS A 84 -1.00 4.37 -23.02
N GLU A 85 -1.60 5.49 -22.58
CA GLU A 85 -2.08 6.53 -23.51
C GLU A 85 -0.90 7.30 -24.11
#